data_AF-A0A2U9IH39-F1
#
_entry.id   AF-A0A2U9IH39-F1
#
_cell.length_a   1.000
_cell.length_b   1.000
_cell.length_c   1.000
_cell.angle_alpha   90.00
_cell.angle_beta   90.00
_cell.angle_gamma   90.00
#
_symmetry.space_group_name_H-M   'P 1'
#
loop_
_entity.id
_entity.type
_entity.pdbx_description
1 polymer ?
#
loop_
_entity_poly.entity_id
_entity_poly.type
_entity_poly.pdbx_seq_one_letter_code
_entity_poly.pdbx_strand_id
1 'polypeptide(L)'
;MIERENIRELVEEAKMKAGKEGEVVGLASRVSPISHGKENKEIKAEVPFDVYLSKKFLIGSYLGISLPVSKTLVLGRITEVERSDILAVSKIPALSPTEDTSGITTPLSLTIELLSEEVDGEVVPPSSPIDPQSPIFVPNILFVKRMLGLPDDGISIGKVIEGYKEMGIEVKLTGEILRHHVLVVGTTGAGKTNLLKVIMKNAHIPLVVFDIQGDYVKPAAEIGGNIIVPVPRDYSGKITNFISTFLARSNLSNYKIDKIDGNKVVLKNGEKELTIYLVAFRLSKTYKLIPDVSPFFSAQGASFFKIITESCEGTIDSWEDECVEVMKGMRLHSSTQDNIIRSVTLLKNTGILDVRISNEKGNSYLDEPDYDELINDTPAKSVVDLRWVLEKGVSTATMTAFIIAERIFELIDKKYKNQGKETPFLMIFDEAHEYFPQSKRGDDEKEALERLINKIMRLGRVRGIGTILATHRPTDLNDLILTLANTKIALRADEDALEKIGMDEYANVLQASPAGYGVIRTFSLKVHDLIFRALKF
;
A
#
# COMPACT_ATOMS: atom_id res chain seq x y z
N MET A 1 43.05 31.40 -12.90
CA MET A 1 44.11 30.81 -12.06
C MET A 1 43.63 30.92 -10.63
N ILE A 2 43.02 29.85 -10.10
CA ILE A 2 42.71 29.77 -8.66
C ILE A 2 44.06 29.45 -7.99
N GLU A 3 44.55 30.35 -7.13
CA GLU A 3 45.84 30.16 -6.43
C GLU A 3 45.84 28.85 -5.64
N ARG A 4 46.98 28.14 -5.62
CA ARG A 4 47.14 26.83 -4.96
C ARG A 4 46.82 26.86 -3.46
N GLU A 5 46.94 28.02 -2.80
CA GLU A 5 46.56 28.22 -1.40
C GLU A 5 45.04 28.05 -1.20
N ASN A 6 44.24 28.49 -2.17
CA ASN A 6 42.78 28.45 -2.13
C ASN A 6 42.22 27.01 -2.26
N ILE A 7 42.91 26.10 -2.97
CA ILE A 7 42.46 24.70 -3.12
C ILE A 7 42.59 23.91 -1.82
N ARG A 8 43.67 24.14 -1.05
CA ARG A 8 43.84 23.48 0.26
C ARG A 8 42.75 23.92 1.24
N GLU A 9 42.42 25.21 1.23
CA GLU A 9 41.32 25.75 2.04
C GLU A 9 39.97 25.12 1.68
N LEU A 10 39.67 24.92 0.39
CA LEU A 10 38.45 24.25 -0.05
C LEU A 10 38.34 22.80 0.47
N VAL A 11 39.43 22.04 0.46
CA VAL A 11 39.46 20.66 0.96
C VAL A 11 39.28 20.61 2.48
N GLU A 12 39.93 21.51 3.22
CA GLU A 12 39.75 21.60 4.67
C GLU A 12 38.34 22.08 5.05
N GLU A 13 37.75 23.00 4.28
CA GLU A 13 36.34 23.39 4.43
C GLU A 13 35.40 22.19 4.23
N ALA A 14 35.64 21.37 3.21
CA ALA A 14 34.86 20.16 2.95
C ALA A 14 35.00 19.13 4.09
N LYS A 15 36.21 18.93 4.62
CA LYS A 15 36.42 18.06 5.81
C LYS A 15 35.67 18.57 7.03
N MET A 16 35.70 19.89 7.28
CA MET A 16 34.96 20.49 8.39
C MET A 16 33.44 20.32 8.23
N LYS A 17 32.91 20.46 7.01
CA LYS A 17 31.48 20.19 6.73
C LYS A 17 31.13 18.73 6.96
N ALA A 18 31.91 17.81 6.42
CA ALA A 18 31.75 16.37 6.64
C ALA A 18 31.78 16.03 8.14
N GLY A 19 32.72 16.60 8.89
CA GLY A 19 32.86 16.41 10.35
C GLY A 19 31.68 16.90 11.19
N LYS A 20 30.87 17.84 10.69
CA LYS A 20 29.62 18.26 11.36
C LYS A 20 28.50 17.25 11.17
N GLU A 21 28.49 16.55 10.05
CA GLU A 21 27.43 15.62 9.64
C GLU A 21 27.77 14.16 9.90
N GLY A 22 29.02 13.86 10.26
CA GLY A 22 29.46 12.51 10.57
C GLY A 22 30.96 12.40 10.76
N GLU A 23 31.47 11.18 10.67
CA GLU A 23 32.88 10.88 10.85
C GLU A 23 33.55 10.65 9.51
N VAL A 24 34.58 11.44 9.19
CA VAL A 24 35.35 11.28 7.94
C VAL A 24 36.16 9.98 8.00
N VAL A 25 35.96 9.11 7.01
CA VAL A 25 36.51 7.75 6.98
C VAL A 25 37.35 7.45 5.74
N GLY A 26 37.27 8.29 4.70
CA GLY A 26 37.97 8.01 3.45
C GLY A 26 37.88 9.16 2.46
N LEU A 27 38.27 8.88 1.23
CA LEU A 27 38.33 9.86 0.15
C LEU A 27 37.79 9.26 -1.14
N ALA A 28 37.13 10.10 -1.96
CA ALA A 28 36.81 9.72 -3.34
C ALA A 28 38.10 9.39 -4.11
N SER A 29 38.11 8.28 -4.84
CA SER A 29 39.31 7.75 -5.51
C SER A 29 39.84 8.74 -6.54
N ARG A 30 41.17 8.73 -6.73
CA ARG A 30 41.88 9.57 -7.70
C ARG A 30 41.95 8.98 -9.10
N VAL A 31 41.64 7.69 -9.23
CA VAL A 31 42.16 6.85 -10.34
C VAL A 31 41.05 6.30 -11.25
N SER A 32 39.80 6.30 -10.80
CA SER A 32 38.65 5.91 -11.63
C SER A 32 37.95 7.16 -12.16
N PRO A 33 37.65 7.25 -13.47
CA PRO A 33 36.89 8.36 -14.00
C PRO A 33 35.52 8.40 -13.33
N ILE A 34 35.26 9.49 -12.63
CA ILE A 34 33.96 9.78 -12.04
C ILE A 34 33.08 10.26 -13.19
N SER A 35 32.45 9.33 -13.90
CA SER A 35 31.46 9.69 -14.92
C SER A 35 30.11 9.85 -14.24
N HIS A 36 29.59 11.06 -14.22
CA HIS A 36 28.24 11.39 -13.79
C HIS A 36 27.36 11.53 -15.04
N GLY A 37 26.34 10.68 -15.19
CA GLY A 37 25.43 10.70 -16.35
C GLY A 37 24.26 9.73 -16.22
N LYS A 38 23.38 9.66 -17.23
CA LYS A 38 22.19 8.78 -17.22
C LYS A 38 22.51 7.29 -17.00
N GLU A 39 23.72 6.85 -17.37
CA GLU A 39 24.13 5.43 -17.33
C GLU A 39 25.14 5.10 -16.22
N ASN A 40 25.82 6.10 -15.62
CA ASN A 40 26.80 5.89 -14.56
C ASN A 40 26.49 6.80 -13.35
N LYS A 41 26.02 6.19 -12.26
CA LYS A 41 25.70 6.85 -10.98
C LYS A 41 26.63 6.44 -9.84
N GLU A 42 27.70 5.73 -10.15
CA GLU A 42 28.60 5.17 -9.15
C GLU A 42 29.95 5.88 -9.14
N ILE A 43 30.53 5.99 -7.96
CA ILE A 43 31.91 6.43 -7.78
C ILE A 43 32.70 5.39 -7.00
N LYS A 44 34.03 5.44 -7.13
CA LYS A 44 34.92 4.68 -6.25
C LYS A 44 35.44 5.55 -5.12
N ALA A 45 35.50 4.98 -3.93
CA ALA A 45 36.10 5.59 -2.75
C ALA A 45 37.12 4.64 -2.11
N GLU A 46 38.12 5.22 -1.46
CA GLU A 46 39.18 4.51 -0.76
C GLU A 46 39.10 4.81 0.73
N VAL A 47 39.06 3.76 1.54
CA VAL A 47 39.07 3.83 3.01
C VAL A 47 40.39 3.25 3.52
N PRO A 48 41.18 4.01 4.32
CA PRO A 48 42.40 3.52 4.93
C PRO A 48 42.22 2.24 5.76
N PHE A 49 43.25 1.40 5.79
CA PHE A 49 43.18 0.08 6.43
C PHE A 49 42.88 0.15 7.93
N ASP A 50 43.43 1.12 8.64
CA ASP A 50 43.18 1.37 10.06
C ASP A 50 41.71 1.71 10.34
N VAL A 51 41.10 2.52 9.46
CA VAL A 51 39.67 2.84 9.54
C VAL A 51 38.83 1.59 9.27
N TYR A 52 39.18 0.81 8.24
CA TYR A 52 38.52 -0.48 7.95
C TYR A 52 38.63 -1.49 9.10
N LEU A 53 39.75 -1.54 9.83
CA LEU A 53 39.86 -2.41 11.01
C LEU A 53 38.90 -2.00 12.14
N SER A 54 38.66 -0.69 12.28
CA SER A 54 37.81 -0.15 13.34
C SER A 54 36.31 -0.11 12.98
N LYS A 55 35.96 -0.11 11.68
CA LYS A 55 34.60 0.09 11.18
C LYS A 55 34.21 -0.91 10.11
N LYS A 56 32.93 -1.29 10.12
CA LYS A 56 32.36 -2.19 9.12
C LYS A 56 31.67 -1.39 8.02
N PHE A 57 32.03 -1.67 6.78
CA PHE A 57 31.39 -1.15 5.58
C PHE A 57 30.67 -2.31 4.90
N LEU A 58 29.33 -2.26 4.88
CA LEU A 58 28.50 -3.31 4.31
C LEU A 58 27.81 -2.80 3.05
N ILE A 59 27.53 -3.69 2.10
CA ILE A 59 26.64 -3.37 0.98
C ILE A 59 25.30 -2.87 1.54
N GLY A 60 24.80 -1.77 0.98
CA GLY A 60 23.62 -1.06 1.43
C GLY A 60 23.86 -0.01 2.53
N SER A 61 25.12 0.19 2.98
CA SER A 61 25.43 1.25 3.95
C SER A 61 25.44 2.63 3.32
N TYR A 62 25.00 3.62 4.08
CA TYR A 62 24.96 5.01 3.62
C TYR A 62 26.28 5.71 3.92
N LEU A 63 26.76 6.47 2.94
CA LEU A 63 27.95 7.30 3.07
C LEU A 63 27.62 8.72 2.62
N GLY A 64 28.16 9.70 3.32
CA GLY A 64 28.15 11.09 2.93
C GLY A 64 29.42 11.44 2.16
N ILE A 65 29.29 12.35 1.20
CA ILE A 65 30.40 12.91 0.42
C ILE A 65 30.31 14.42 0.52
N SER A 66 31.42 15.07 0.90
CA SER A 66 31.49 16.54 0.89
C SER A 66 32.29 17.02 -0.30
N LEU A 67 31.68 17.80 -1.18
CA LEU A 67 32.30 18.28 -2.42
C LEU A 67 33.03 19.61 -2.18
N PRO A 68 34.37 19.66 -2.34
CA PRO A 68 35.14 20.89 -2.12
C PRO A 68 34.80 22.01 -3.10
N VAL A 69 34.54 21.71 -4.37
CA VAL A 69 34.36 22.74 -5.41
C VAL A 69 32.94 23.29 -5.42
N SER A 70 31.92 22.42 -5.50
CA SER A 70 30.51 22.82 -5.48
C SER A 70 30.04 23.24 -4.09
N LYS A 71 30.79 22.87 -3.03
CA LYS A 71 30.47 23.13 -1.62
C LYS A 71 29.19 22.45 -1.12
N THR A 72 28.72 21.44 -1.84
CA THR A 72 27.50 20.66 -1.54
C THR A 72 27.82 19.36 -0.79
N LEU A 73 26.76 18.72 -0.27
CA LEU A 73 26.83 17.42 0.39
C LEU A 73 26.02 16.41 -0.42
N VAL A 74 26.55 15.20 -0.59
CA VAL A 74 25.91 14.13 -1.34
C VAL A 74 25.73 12.92 -0.42
N LEU A 75 24.58 12.26 -0.51
CA LEU A 75 24.33 10.95 0.09
C LEU A 75 24.52 9.88 -0.98
N GLY A 76 25.29 8.85 -0.65
CA GLY A 76 25.44 7.67 -1.46
C GLY A 76 25.23 6.38 -0.67
N ARG A 77 25.14 5.26 -1.39
CA ARG A 77 24.96 3.92 -0.84
C ARG A 77 26.00 2.97 -1.41
N ILE A 78 26.61 2.16 -0.55
CA ILE A 78 27.61 1.17 -0.96
C ILE A 78 26.92 0.06 -1.77
N THR A 79 27.36 -0.15 -3.01
CA THR A 79 26.90 -1.24 -3.88
C THR A 79 27.91 -2.38 -3.94
N GLU A 80 29.20 -2.08 -3.77
CA GLU A 80 30.29 -3.05 -3.83
C GLU A 80 31.37 -2.74 -2.80
N VAL A 81 31.99 -3.79 -2.26
CA VAL A 81 33.12 -3.71 -1.33
C VAL A 81 34.24 -4.61 -1.86
N GLU A 82 35.36 -4.02 -2.25
CA GLU A 82 36.48 -4.71 -2.89
C GLU A 82 37.74 -4.63 -2.02
N ARG A 83 38.45 -5.77 -1.96
CA ARG A 83 39.75 -5.92 -1.32
C ARG A 83 40.71 -6.52 -2.34
N SER A 84 41.79 -5.80 -2.60
CA SER A 84 42.79 -6.23 -3.58
C SER A 84 44.16 -6.24 -2.90
N ASP A 85 44.91 -7.33 -3.09
CA ASP A 85 46.31 -7.40 -2.71
C ASP A 85 47.14 -6.45 -3.59
N ILE A 86 48.26 -5.94 -3.07
CA ILE A 86 49.15 -5.04 -3.82
C ILE A 86 49.64 -5.66 -5.13
N LEU A 87 49.84 -6.98 -5.18
CA LEU A 87 50.23 -7.72 -6.37
C LEU A 87 49.10 -7.77 -7.40
N ALA A 88 47.84 -7.94 -6.94
CA ALA A 88 46.67 -7.93 -7.82
C ALA A 88 46.45 -6.54 -8.43
N VAL A 89 46.57 -5.48 -7.62
CA VAL A 89 46.53 -4.08 -8.09
C VAL A 89 47.64 -3.81 -9.11
N SER A 90 48.84 -4.35 -8.86
CA SER A 90 50.01 -4.19 -9.73
C SER A 90 50.03 -5.13 -10.94
N LYS A 91 49.03 -6.04 -11.06
CA LYS A 91 48.94 -7.10 -12.09
C LYS A 91 50.18 -8.01 -12.13
N ILE A 92 50.79 -8.27 -10.97
CA ILE A 92 51.95 -9.16 -10.83
C ILE A 92 51.46 -10.53 -10.36
N PRO A 93 51.75 -11.63 -11.08
CA PRO A 93 51.33 -12.96 -10.67
C PRO A 93 52.14 -13.46 -9.47
N ALA A 94 51.46 -14.10 -8.51
CA ALA A 94 52.12 -14.81 -7.42
C ALA A 94 52.68 -16.14 -7.95
N LEU A 95 54.01 -16.31 -7.86
CA LEU A 95 54.70 -17.52 -8.33
C LEU A 95 54.60 -18.69 -7.34
N SER A 96 54.24 -18.42 -6.08
CA SER A 96 53.96 -19.40 -5.04
C SER A 96 53.07 -18.78 -3.93
N PRO A 97 52.26 -19.57 -3.21
CA PRO A 97 51.55 -19.07 -2.03
C PRO A 97 52.59 -18.74 -0.95
N THR A 98 52.81 -17.46 -0.71
CA THR A 98 53.68 -16.93 0.34
C THR A 98 52.83 -16.17 1.35
N GLU A 99 53.07 -16.37 2.64
CA GLU A 99 52.41 -15.59 3.69
C GLU A 99 53.08 -14.20 3.76
N ASP A 100 52.53 -13.23 3.02
CA ASP A 100 52.92 -11.83 3.11
C ASP A 100 51.82 -11.02 3.80
N THR A 101 52.12 -10.52 5.00
CA THR A 101 51.18 -9.71 5.79
C THR A 101 51.08 -8.27 5.30
N SER A 102 52.02 -7.80 4.48
CA SER A 102 52.04 -6.42 3.97
C SER A 102 50.95 -6.19 2.91
N GLY A 103 50.64 -7.20 2.09
CA GLY A 103 49.57 -7.17 1.08
C GLY A 103 48.16 -7.01 1.67
N ILE A 104 47.99 -7.30 2.97
CA ILE A 104 46.73 -7.10 3.71
C ILE A 104 46.53 -5.62 4.10
N THR A 105 47.55 -4.78 4.09
CA THR A 105 47.43 -3.37 4.53
C THR A 105 46.86 -2.43 3.45
N THR A 106 46.43 -2.95 2.31
CA THR A 106 45.84 -2.14 1.23
C THR A 106 44.55 -1.45 1.70
N PRO A 107 44.23 -0.26 1.16
CA PRO A 107 42.94 0.39 1.42
C PRO A 107 41.76 -0.48 0.99
N LEU A 108 40.63 -0.31 1.66
CA LEU A 108 39.36 -0.85 1.22
C LEU A 108 38.83 0.00 0.05
N SER A 109 38.46 -0.63 -1.05
CA SER A 109 37.82 0.03 -2.19
C SER A 109 36.30 -0.16 -2.09
N LEU A 110 35.56 0.95 -2.22
CA LEU A 110 34.10 0.97 -2.16
C LEU A 110 33.54 1.50 -3.47
N THR A 111 32.54 0.83 -4.03
CA THR A 111 31.69 1.39 -5.08
C THR A 111 30.44 1.98 -4.42
N ILE A 112 30.17 3.26 -4.68
CA ILE A 112 29.11 4.04 -4.03
C ILE A 112 28.17 4.59 -5.11
N GLU A 113 26.90 4.17 -5.07
CA GLU A 113 25.81 4.75 -5.84
C GLU A 113 25.41 6.10 -5.23
N LEU A 114 25.33 7.14 -6.05
CA LEU A 114 24.87 8.48 -5.62
C LEU A 114 23.34 8.53 -5.57
N LEU A 115 22.78 8.92 -4.43
CA LEU A 115 21.33 8.93 -4.20
C LEU A 115 20.73 10.35 -4.25
N SER A 116 21.32 11.31 -3.53
CA SER A 116 20.82 12.67 -3.45
C SER A 116 21.93 13.67 -3.12
N GLU A 117 21.71 14.93 -3.45
CA GLU A 117 22.61 16.06 -3.21
C GLU A 117 21.83 17.21 -2.55
N GLU A 118 22.44 17.87 -1.57
CA GLU A 118 21.91 19.07 -0.92
C GLU A 118 22.50 20.31 -1.62
N VAL A 119 21.66 21.01 -2.38
CA VAL A 119 21.98 22.23 -3.13
C VAL A 119 21.09 23.35 -2.62
N ASP A 120 21.68 24.45 -2.14
CA ASP A 120 20.96 25.62 -1.63
C ASP A 120 19.88 25.31 -0.56
N GLY A 121 20.11 24.26 0.25
CA GLY A 121 19.19 23.82 1.30
C GLY A 121 18.05 22.91 0.83
N GLU A 122 18.02 22.58 -0.47
CA GLU A 122 17.09 21.61 -1.03
C GLU A 122 17.81 20.29 -1.37
N VAL A 123 17.15 19.17 -1.09
CA VAL A 123 17.64 17.85 -1.48
C VAL A 123 17.11 17.51 -2.88
N VAL A 124 18.04 17.34 -3.81
CA VAL A 124 17.80 17.08 -5.23
C VAL A 124 18.53 15.81 -5.68
N PRO A 125 18.21 15.26 -6.87
CA PRO A 125 19.05 14.24 -7.47
C PRO A 125 20.50 14.75 -7.61
N PRO A 126 21.51 13.88 -7.47
CA PRO A 126 22.90 14.28 -7.63
C PRO A 126 23.09 14.88 -9.04
N SER A 127 23.74 16.04 -9.10
CA SER A 127 23.93 16.82 -10.33
C SER A 127 25.35 17.34 -10.49
N SER A 128 26.06 17.53 -9.36
CA SER A 128 27.44 17.96 -9.36
C SER A 128 28.40 16.82 -9.68
N PRO A 129 29.51 17.09 -10.41
CA PRO A 129 30.60 16.14 -10.52
C PRO A 129 31.22 15.91 -9.14
N ILE A 130 31.58 14.66 -8.84
CA ILE A 130 32.32 14.36 -7.60
C ILE A 130 33.79 14.69 -7.83
N ASP A 131 34.36 15.56 -7.00
CA ASP A 131 35.78 15.90 -7.09
C ASP A 131 36.64 14.74 -6.55
N PRO A 132 37.73 14.33 -7.23
CA PRO A 132 38.70 13.41 -6.66
C PRO A 132 39.20 13.91 -5.31
N GLN A 133 39.34 13.02 -4.34
CA GLN A 133 39.69 13.33 -2.95
C GLN A 133 38.62 14.09 -2.15
N SER A 134 37.37 14.14 -2.64
CA SER A 134 36.24 14.57 -1.80
C SER A 134 36.19 13.73 -0.51
N PRO A 135 36.11 14.35 0.68
CA PRO A 135 35.94 13.63 1.94
C PRO A 135 34.70 12.74 1.94
N ILE A 136 34.91 11.47 2.29
CA ILE A 136 33.85 10.47 2.51
C ILE A 136 33.67 10.31 4.00
N PHE A 137 32.42 10.34 4.47
CA PHE A 137 32.10 10.24 5.88
C PHE A 137 30.96 9.25 6.15
N VAL A 138 30.99 8.63 7.33
CA VAL A 138 29.86 7.86 7.86
C VAL A 138 28.88 8.87 8.47
N PRO A 139 27.68 9.04 7.89
CA PRO A 139 26.76 10.10 8.28
C PRO A 139 26.03 9.78 9.60
N ASN A 140 25.63 10.83 10.31
CA ASN A 140 24.72 10.71 11.44
C ASN A 140 23.26 10.45 10.97
N ILE A 141 22.41 10.00 11.89
CA ILE A 141 21.02 9.63 11.60
C ILE A 141 20.20 10.81 11.06
N LEU A 142 20.45 12.03 11.53
CA LEU A 142 19.72 13.23 11.10
C LEU A 142 20.07 13.59 9.65
N PHE A 143 21.35 13.48 9.26
CA PHE A 143 21.80 13.67 7.89
C PHE A 143 21.13 12.68 6.96
N VAL A 144 21.15 11.38 7.29
CA VAL A 144 20.53 10.34 6.45
C VAL A 144 19.03 10.59 6.31
N LYS A 145 18.32 10.87 7.41
CA LYS A 145 16.88 11.18 7.37
C LYS A 145 16.58 12.36 6.44
N ARG A 146 17.35 13.45 6.57
CA ARG A 146 17.22 14.67 5.76
C ARG A 146 17.47 14.38 4.27
N MET A 147 18.58 13.71 3.97
CA MET A 147 19.01 13.43 2.60
C MET A 147 18.13 12.38 1.88
N LEU A 148 17.47 11.48 2.62
CA LEU A 148 16.47 10.57 2.07
C LEU A 148 15.11 11.27 1.84
N GLY A 149 14.94 12.49 2.35
CA GLY A 149 13.68 13.24 2.26
C GLY A 149 12.54 12.61 3.06
N LEU A 150 12.85 11.96 4.18
CA LEU A 150 11.84 11.25 4.97
C LEU A 150 11.00 12.23 5.80
N PRO A 151 9.66 12.12 5.73
CA PRO A 151 8.76 13.04 6.42
C PRO A 151 8.78 12.84 7.95
N ASP A 152 8.42 13.91 8.68
CA ASP A 152 8.25 13.86 10.13
C ASP A 152 6.87 13.32 10.54
N ASP A 153 5.84 13.59 9.74
CA ASP A 153 4.46 13.18 9.94
C ASP A 153 4.06 11.97 9.08
N GLY A 154 2.87 11.43 9.35
CA GLY A 154 2.32 10.29 8.63
C GLY A 154 2.27 8.98 9.44
N ILE A 155 1.80 7.92 8.78
CA ILE A 155 1.62 6.59 9.37
C ILE A 155 2.95 5.86 9.37
N SER A 156 3.50 5.56 10.54
CA SER A 156 4.72 4.75 10.68
C SER A 156 4.48 3.31 10.24
N ILE A 157 5.23 2.86 9.26
CA ILE A 157 5.11 1.50 8.67
C ILE A 157 6.31 0.61 8.97
N GLY A 158 7.46 1.20 9.31
CA GLY A 158 8.72 0.47 9.38
C GLY A 158 9.90 1.37 9.71
N LYS A 159 11.09 0.81 9.59
CA LYS A 159 12.35 1.54 9.75
C LYS A 159 13.26 1.35 8.55
N VAL A 160 14.04 2.36 8.23
CA VAL A 160 15.07 2.29 7.18
C VAL A 160 16.05 1.17 7.50
N ILE A 161 16.46 0.43 6.49
CA ILE A 161 17.46 -0.61 6.61
C ILE A 161 18.76 -0.16 5.96
N GLU A 162 19.85 -0.41 6.66
CA GLU A 162 21.23 -0.34 6.19
C GLU A 162 21.80 -1.76 6.14
N GLY A 163 21.95 -2.32 4.94
CA GLY A 163 22.26 -3.73 4.71
C GLY A 163 21.19 -4.66 5.32
N TYR A 164 21.44 -5.18 6.53
CA TYR A 164 20.48 -5.99 7.30
C TYR A 164 20.15 -5.41 8.68
N LYS A 165 20.62 -4.19 8.97
CA LYS A 165 20.45 -3.53 10.26
C LYS A 165 19.38 -2.45 10.16
N GLU A 166 18.47 -2.43 11.14
CA GLU A 166 17.53 -1.32 11.30
C GLU A 166 18.28 -0.06 11.72
N MET A 167 18.08 1.01 10.98
CA MET A 167 18.43 2.35 11.41
C MET A 167 17.32 2.88 12.34
N GLY A 168 17.67 3.79 13.24
CA GLY A 168 16.70 4.49 14.11
C GLY A 168 15.82 5.51 13.36
N ILE A 169 15.55 5.30 12.08
CA ILE A 169 14.80 6.22 11.20
C ILE A 169 13.50 5.54 10.78
N GLU A 170 12.37 6.14 11.15
CA GLU A 170 11.06 5.64 10.75
C GLU A 170 10.75 5.93 9.28
N VAL A 171 10.08 4.99 8.64
CA VAL A 171 9.46 5.17 7.32
C VAL A 171 7.97 5.42 7.55
N LYS A 172 7.47 6.53 7.01
CA LYS A 172 6.09 6.99 7.22
C LYS A 172 5.37 7.22 5.89
N LEU A 173 4.09 6.89 5.85
CA LEU A 173 3.18 7.22 4.75
C LEU A 173 2.39 8.49 5.10
N THR A 174 2.68 9.59 4.42
CA THR A 174 1.99 10.88 4.62
C THR A 174 0.57 10.84 4.04
N GLY A 175 -0.27 11.80 4.42
CA GLY A 175 -1.59 11.95 3.81
C GLY A 175 -1.53 12.22 2.30
N GLU A 176 -0.44 12.83 1.81
CA GLU A 176 -0.19 12.98 0.38
C GLU A 176 0.07 11.63 -0.28
N ILE A 177 0.98 10.81 0.25
CA ILE A 177 1.27 9.48 -0.29
C ILE A 177 0.00 8.62 -0.36
N LEU A 178 -0.80 8.63 0.71
CA LEU A 178 -2.03 7.84 0.79
C LEU A 178 -3.07 8.27 -0.24
N ARG A 179 -3.31 9.58 -0.41
CA ARG A 179 -4.26 10.12 -1.41
C ARG A 179 -3.84 9.87 -2.86
N HIS A 180 -2.57 9.58 -3.11
CA HIS A 180 -2.05 9.17 -4.42
C HIS A 180 -1.99 7.65 -4.62
N HIS A 181 -2.60 6.92 -3.70
CA HIS A 181 -2.75 5.46 -3.71
C HIS A 181 -1.43 4.70 -3.57
N VAL A 182 -1.53 3.55 -2.91
CA VAL A 182 -0.40 2.67 -2.61
C VAL A 182 -0.71 1.27 -3.12
N LEU A 183 0.21 0.69 -3.88
CA LEU A 183 0.18 -0.72 -4.26
C LEU A 183 1.19 -1.48 -3.40
N VAL A 184 0.76 -2.56 -2.75
CA VAL A 184 1.61 -3.46 -1.96
C VAL A 184 1.67 -4.82 -2.64
N VAL A 185 2.85 -5.26 -3.03
CA VAL A 185 3.08 -6.56 -3.67
C VAL A 185 3.94 -7.45 -2.78
N GLY A 186 3.54 -8.70 -2.61
CA GLY A 186 4.33 -9.69 -1.89
C GLY A 186 3.68 -11.07 -1.90
N THR A 187 4.49 -12.13 -1.96
CA THR A 187 4.03 -13.51 -1.89
C THR A 187 3.46 -13.86 -0.52
N THR A 188 2.78 -15.00 -0.42
CA THR A 188 2.27 -15.52 0.84
C THR A 188 3.39 -15.63 1.88
N GLY A 189 3.15 -15.07 3.08
CA GLY A 189 4.15 -15.04 4.15
C GLY A 189 5.25 -13.97 4.01
N ALA A 190 5.23 -13.13 2.96
CA ALA A 190 6.19 -12.03 2.81
C ALA A 190 6.02 -10.89 3.84
N GLY A 191 4.86 -10.84 4.51
CA GLY A 191 4.53 -9.82 5.51
C GLY A 191 3.53 -8.75 5.04
N LYS A 192 2.87 -8.94 3.88
CA LYS A 192 1.85 -8.04 3.31
C LYS A 192 0.73 -7.72 4.29
N THR A 193 0.03 -8.74 4.77
CA THR A 193 -1.07 -8.61 5.74
C THR A 193 -0.59 -8.00 7.06
N ASN A 194 0.64 -8.32 7.51
CA ASN A 194 1.22 -7.68 8.70
C ASN A 194 1.44 -6.18 8.50
N LEU A 195 1.99 -5.76 7.35
CA LEU A 195 2.17 -4.36 7.00
C LEU A 195 0.82 -3.61 6.97
N LEU A 196 -0.21 -4.20 6.35
CA LEU A 196 -1.55 -3.60 6.33
C LEU A 196 -2.17 -3.49 7.72
N LYS A 197 -2.00 -4.49 8.59
CA LYS A 197 -2.45 -4.45 10.00
C LYS A 197 -1.73 -3.35 10.79
N VAL A 198 -0.42 -3.17 10.57
CA VAL A 198 0.34 -2.04 11.15
C VAL A 198 -0.22 -0.71 10.68
N ILE A 199 -0.49 -0.56 9.38
CA ILE A 199 -1.09 0.66 8.84
C ILE A 199 -2.46 0.92 9.48
N MET A 200 -3.32 -0.10 9.55
CA MET A 200 -4.61 -0.02 10.21
C MET A 200 -4.50 0.45 11.67
N LYS A 201 -3.55 -0.12 12.42
CA LYS A 201 -3.30 0.23 13.83
C LYS A 201 -2.78 1.65 14.00
N ASN A 202 -1.83 2.06 13.16
CA ASN A 202 -1.11 3.34 13.30
C ASN A 202 -1.78 4.50 12.55
N ALA A 203 -2.85 4.25 11.78
CA ALA A 203 -3.61 5.28 11.10
C ALA A 203 -4.32 6.21 12.10
N HIS A 204 -4.20 7.51 11.84
CA HIS A 204 -4.90 8.60 12.55
C HIS A 204 -6.04 9.18 11.73
N ILE A 205 -6.39 8.55 10.61
CA ILE A 205 -7.51 8.89 9.73
C ILE A 205 -8.52 7.73 9.73
N PRO A 206 -9.82 8.00 9.51
CA PRO A 206 -10.81 6.95 9.34
C PRO A 206 -10.44 6.02 8.18
N LEU A 207 -10.72 4.74 8.33
CA LEU A 207 -10.41 3.74 7.31
C LEU A 207 -11.41 2.59 7.29
N VAL A 208 -11.47 1.94 6.13
CA VAL A 208 -12.13 0.65 5.95
C VAL A 208 -11.19 -0.35 5.29
N VAL A 209 -11.12 -1.57 5.84
CA VAL A 209 -10.45 -2.71 5.23
C VAL A 209 -11.49 -3.65 4.63
N PHE A 210 -11.36 -4.00 3.36
CA PHE A 210 -12.17 -5.02 2.71
C PHE A 210 -11.45 -6.37 2.80
N ASP A 211 -11.98 -7.27 3.62
CA ASP A 211 -11.32 -8.49 4.06
C ASP A 211 -12.06 -9.74 3.55
N ILE A 212 -11.53 -10.35 2.49
CA ILE A 212 -12.07 -11.60 1.91
C ILE A 212 -11.68 -12.82 2.75
N GLN A 213 -10.53 -12.80 3.43
CA GLN A 213 -9.95 -13.97 4.09
C GLN A 213 -10.24 -14.04 5.59
N GLY A 214 -10.68 -12.93 6.21
CA GLY A 214 -11.00 -12.83 7.62
C GLY A 214 -9.79 -12.54 8.52
N ASP A 215 -8.68 -12.11 7.94
CA ASP A 215 -7.42 -11.89 8.65
C ASP A 215 -7.43 -10.64 9.55
N TYR A 216 -8.38 -9.72 9.35
CA TYR A 216 -8.41 -8.41 10.00
C TYR A 216 -9.44 -8.32 11.14
N VAL A 217 -10.39 -9.27 11.21
CA VAL A 217 -11.43 -9.31 12.25
C VAL A 217 -10.85 -9.29 13.66
N LYS A 218 -9.91 -10.19 13.97
CA LYS A 218 -9.29 -10.27 15.30
C LYS A 218 -8.42 -9.04 15.60
N PRO A 219 -7.50 -8.61 14.70
CA PRO A 219 -6.79 -7.33 14.85
C PRO A 219 -7.69 -6.12 15.10
N ALA A 220 -8.83 -6.01 14.41
CA ALA A 220 -9.80 -4.94 14.62
C ALA A 220 -10.42 -5.01 16.03
N ALA A 221 -10.80 -6.21 16.49
CA ALA A 221 -11.28 -6.41 17.86
C ALA A 221 -10.22 -6.04 18.92
N GLU A 222 -8.94 -6.30 18.65
CA GLU A 222 -7.85 -5.99 19.59
C GLU A 222 -7.63 -4.50 19.80
N ILE A 223 -7.85 -3.68 18.75
CA ILE A 223 -7.69 -2.23 18.76
C ILE A 223 -9.01 -1.45 18.99
N GLY A 224 -10.12 -2.14 19.25
CA GLY A 224 -11.43 -1.52 19.49
C GLY A 224 -12.09 -0.94 18.24
N GLY A 225 -11.87 -1.57 17.08
CA GLY A 225 -12.48 -1.17 15.81
C GLY A 225 -13.91 -1.68 15.61
N ASN A 226 -14.44 -1.40 14.42
CA ASN A 226 -15.76 -1.84 13.97
C ASN A 226 -15.63 -3.00 12.98
N ILE A 227 -16.61 -3.91 12.98
CA ILE A 227 -16.72 -4.96 11.97
C ILE A 227 -18.04 -4.83 11.26
N ILE A 228 -18.00 -4.73 9.94
CA ILE A 228 -19.15 -4.71 9.05
C ILE A 228 -19.25 -6.11 8.46
N VAL A 229 -20.38 -6.78 8.70
CA VAL A 229 -20.57 -8.18 8.30
C VAL A 229 -21.78 -8.25 7.37
N PRO A 230 -21.56 -8.33 6.05
CA PRO A 230 -22.63 -8.63 5.11
C PRO A 230 -23.19 -10.03 5.37
N VAL A 231 -24.48 -10.12 5.68
CA VAL A 231 -25.13 -11.37 6.08
C VAL A 231 -25.99 -11.88 4.93
N PRO A 232 -25.64 -13.00 4.27
CA PRO A 232 -26.50 -13.55 3.23
C PRO A 232 -27.73 -14.25 3.82
N ARG A 233 -28.78 -14.40 3.01
CA ARG A 233 -30.08 -15.01 3.36
C ARG A 233 -30.00 -16.37 4.05
N ASP A 234 -28.97 -17.18 3.76
CA ASP A 234 -28.75 -18.49 4.39
C ASP A 234 -28.55 -18.39 5.91
N TYR A 235 -28.10 -17.22 6.38
CA TYR A 235 -27.89 -16.91 7.78
C TYR A 235 -29.05 -16.10 8.37
N SER A 236 -30.18 -16.03 7.67
CA SER A 236 -31.42 -15.46 8.22
C SER A 236 -31.86 -16.24 9.48
N GLY A 237 -32.43 -15.50 10.43
CA GLY A 237 -32.88 -16.07 11.71
C GLY A 237 -32.54 -15.16 12.89
N LYS A 238 -32.29 -15.75 14.05
CA LYS A 238 -31.99 -14.99 15.27
C LYS A 238 -30.58 -14.41 15.21
N ILE A 239 -30.47 -13.09 15.42
CA ILE A 239 -29.18 -12.36 15.50
C ILE A 239 -28.21 -13.05 16.46
N THR A 240 -28.69 -13.48 17.63
CA THR A 240 -27.88 -14.13 18.67
C THR A 240 -27.20 -15.40 18.17
N ASN A 241 -27.87 -16.18 17.31
CA ASN A 241 -27.31 -17.42 16.76
C ASN A 241 -26.21 -17.11 15.75
N PHE A 242 -26.44 -16.10 14.89
CA PHE A 242 -25.43 -15.64 13.94
C PHE A 242 -24.17 -15.15 14.66
N ILE A 243 -24.34 -14.28 15.66
CA ILE A 243 -23.24 -13.73 16.45
C ILE A 243 -22.46 -14.84 17.17
N SER A 244 -23.14 -15.84 17.75
CA SER A 244 -22.46 -16.98 18.37
C SER A 244 -21.58 -17.74 17.36
N THR A 245 -22.09 -17.98 16.15
CA THR A 245 -21.34 -18.62 15.06
C THR A 245 -20.16 -17.75 14.62
N PHE A 246 -20.38 -16.43 14.50
CA PHE A 246 -19.36 -15.46 14.14
C PHE A 246 -18.20 -15.44 15.12
N LEU A 247 -18.48 -15.39 16.42
CA LEU A 247 -17.46 -15.38 17.46
C LEU A 247 -16.65 -16.67 17.47
N ALA A 248 -17.30 -17.82 17.27
CA ALA A 248 -16.62 -19.10 17.17
C ALA A 248 -15.69 -19.17 15.95
N ARG A 249 -16.18 -18.80 14.75
CA ARG A 249 -15.39 -18.81 13.49
C ARG A 249 -14.24 -17.81 13.50
N SER A 250 -14.36 -16.72 14.27
CA SER A 250 -13.36 -15.66 14.32
C SER A 250 -12.40 -15.78 15.50
N ASN A 251 -12.50 -16.85 16.31
CA ASN A 251 -11.72 -17.05 17.52
C ASN A 251 -11.84 -15.88 18.52
N LEU A 252 -13.08 -15.41 18.72
CA LEU A 252 -13.47 -14.31 19.60
C LEU A 252 -14.49 -14.75 20.66
N SER A 253 -14.52 -16.04 21.01
CA SER A 253 -15.49 -16.63 21.96
C SER A 253 -15.45 -16.04 23.38
N ASN A 254 -14.42 -15.24 23.70
CA ASN A 254 -14.29 -14.48 24.93
C ASN A 254 -15.17 -13.22 24.96
N TYR A 255 -15.62 -12.72 23.80
CA TYR A 255 -16.58 -11.62 23.73
C TYR A 255 -18.01 -12.11 24.01
N LYS A 256 -18.80 -11.28 24.67
CA LYS A 256 -20.23 -11.51 24.93
C LYS A 256 -21.06 -10.34 24.43
N ILE A 257 -22.30 -10.62 24.04
CA ILE A 257 -23.26 -9.60 23.64
C ILE A 257 -23.59 -8.73 24.85
N ASP A 258 -23.37 -7.43 24.71
CA ASP A 258 -23.75 -6.40 25.69
C ASP A 258 -25.06 -5.73 25.30
N LYS A 259 -25.15 -5.26 24.04
CA LYS A 259 -26.34 -4.59 23.51
C LYS A 259 -26.59 -4.96 22.04
N ILE A 260 -27.87 -5.09 21.68
CA ILE A 260 -28.32 -5.20 20.28
C ILE A 260 -29.25 -4.02 20.00
N ASP A 261 -28.97 -3.26 18.95
CA ASP A 261 -29.74 -2.11 18.50
C ASP A 261 -29.96 -2.18 16.99
N GLY A 262 -31.09 -2.74 16.56
CA GLY A 262 -31.37 -3.01 15.15
C GLY A 262 -30.34 -3.97 14.54
N ASN A 263 -29.51 -3.46 13.64
CA ASN A 263 -28.43 -4.18 12.97
C ASN A 263 -27.04 -3.95 13.61
N LYS A 264 -26.95 -3.11 14.65
CA LYS A 264 -25.73 -2.84 15.43
C LYS A 264 -25.69 -3.74 16.67
N VAL A 265 -24.59 -4.46 16.85
CA VAL A 265 -24.35 -5.38 17.98
C VAL A 265 -23.08 -4.95 18.69
N VAL A 266 -23.20 -4.57 19.96
CA VAL A 266 -22.08 -4.21 20.82
C VAL A 266 -21.69 -5.43 21.65
N LEU A 267 -20.41 -5.78 21.58
CA LEU A 267 -19.81 -6.90 22.28
C LEU A 267 -18.76 -6.42 23.27
N LYS A 268 -18.65 -7.09 24.42
CA LYS A 268 -17.65 -6.78 25.45
C LYS A 268 -16.80 -7.98 25.85
N ASN A 269 -15.53 -7.70 26.15
CA ASN A 269 -14.60 -8.60 26.81
C ASN A 269 -13.75 -7.80 27.82
N GLY A 270 -14.18 -7.79 29.08
CA GLY A 270 -13.60 -6.89 30.10
C GLY A 270 -13.85 -5.43 29.72
N GLU A 271 -12.79 -4.63 29.63
CA GLU A 271 -12.85 -3.22 29.21
C GLU A 271 -12.86 -3.02 27.69
N LYS A 272 -12.62 -4.08 26.90
CA LYS A 272 -12.60 -3.99 25.44
C LYS A 272 -14.02 -4.08 24.89
N GLU A 273 -14.35 -3.13 24.02
CA GLU A 273 -15.61 -3.08 23.27
C GLU A 273 -15.35 -3.34 21.79
N LEU A 274 -16.24 -4.09 21.15
CA LEU A 274 -16.24 -4.39 19.73
C LEU A 274 -17.63 -4.17 19.18
N THR A 275 -17.75 -3.34 18.15
CA THR A 275 -19.04 -3.11 17.47
C THR A 275 -19.10 -3.90 16.17
N ILE A 276 -20.18 -4.66 16.01
CA ILE A 276 -20.50 -5.39 14.78
C ILE A 276 -21.74 -4.77 14.13
N TYR A 277 -21.65 -4.40 12.87
CA TYR A 277 -22.76 -3.99 12.03
C TYR A 277 -23.13 -5.14 11.10
N LEU A 278 -24.31 -5.72 11.29
CA LEU A 278 -24.86 -6.71 10.37
C LEU A 278 -25.46 -5.98 9.18
N VAL A 279 -25.08 -6.34 7.97
CA VAL A 279 -25.46 -5.57 6.77
C VAL A 279 -26.14 -6.47 5.76
N ALA A 280 -27.21 -5.94 5.17
CA ALA A 280 -27.76 -6.41 3.92
C ALA A 280 -28.30 -5.20 3.16
N PHE A 281 -28.58 -5.37 1.87
CA PHE A 281 -29.00 -4.27 1.03
C PHE A 281 -30.49 -4.37 0.71
N ARG A 282 -31.19 -3.23 0.73
CA ARG A 282 -32.58 -3.15 0.28
C ARG A 282 -32.60 -2.87 -1.21
N LEU A 283 -33.33 -3.68 -1.99
CA LEU A 283 -33.41 -3.46 -3.44
C LEU A 283 -33.91 -2.05 -3.75
N SER A 284 -34.96 -1.61 -3.06
CA SER A 284 -35.56 -0.28 -3.19
C SER A 284 -34.59 0.88 -2.96
N LYS A 285 -33.49 0.68 -2.22
CA LYS A 285 -32.48 1.71 -1.95
C LYS A 285 -31.22 1.58 -2.81
N THR A 286 -31.00 0.41 -3.41
CA THR A 286 -29.70 0.03 -4.00
C THR A 286 -29.79 -0.28 -5.49
N TYR A 287 -30.99 -0.39 -6.07
CA TYR A 287 -31.20 -0.75 -7.48
C TYR A 287 -30.48 0.16 -8.49
N LYS A 288 -30.25 1.43 -8.15
CA LYS A 288 -29.49 2.36 -9.03
C LYS A 288 -28.00 2.05 -9.08
N LEU A 289 -27.45 1.49 -7.99
CA LEU A 289 -26.02 1.24 -7.80
C LEU A 289 -25.62 -0.18 -8.20
N ILE A 290 -26.41 -1.19 -7.80
CA ILE A 290 -26.13 -2.62 -8.06
C ILE A 290 -25.66 -2.91 -9.48
N PRO A 291 -26.36 -2.48 -10.55
CA PRO A 291 -25.96 -2.85 -11.91
C PRO A 291 -24.68 -2.16 -12.39
N ASP A 292 -24.18 -1.12 -11.71
CA ASP A 292 -22.90 -0.48 -12.05
C ASP A 292 -21.70 -1.21 -11.43
N VAL A 293 -21.94 -2.00 -10.38
CA VAL A 293 -20.90 -2.74 -9.63
C VAL A 293 -21.05 -4.26 -9.73
N SER A 294 -22.08 -4.72 -10.42
CA SER A 294 -22.40 -6.12 -10.61
C SER A 294 -21.88 -6.60 -11.96
N PRO A 295 -21.20 -7.76 -12.02
CA PRO A 295 -20.80 -8.36 -13.30
C PRO A 295 -21.98 -8.98 -14.06
N PHE A 296 -23.19 -9.03 -13.47
CA PHE A 296 -24.32 -9.74 -14.07
C PHE A 296 -25.06 -8.93 -15.13
N PHE A 297 -24.75 -7.65 -15.31
CA PHE A 297 -25.45 -6.75 -16.24
C PHE A 297 -24.55 -6.34 -17.39
N SER A 298 -25.08 -6.41 -18.61
CA SER A 298 -24.52 -5.63 -19.73
C SER A 298 -24.82 -4.15 -19.53
N ALA A 299 -24.08 -3.27 -20.21
CA ALA A 299 -24.28 -1.81 -20.12
C ALA A 299 -25.74 -1.39 -20.43
N GLN A 300 -26.34 -2.02 -21.45
CA GLN A 300 -27.74 -1.79 -21.81
C GLN A 300 -28.71 -2.39 -20.79
N GLY A 301 -28.45 -3.61 -20.31
CA GLY A 301 -29.27 -4.28 -19.31
C GLY A 301 -29.29 -3.51 -17.98
N ALA A 302 -28.14 -2.98 -17.57
CA ALA A 302 -27.98 -2.11 -16.41
C ALA A 302 -28.88 -0.88 -16.50
N SER A 303 -28.87 -0.20 -17.66
CA SER A 303 -29.65 1.02 -17.88
C SER A 303 -31.15 0.75 -17.80
N PHE A 304 -31.63 -0.30 -18.47
CA PHE A 304 -33.06 -0.66 -18.41
C PHE A 304 -33.48 -1.15 -17.03
N PHE A 305 -32.67 -1.96 -16.36
CA PHE A 305 -32.95 -2.43 -15.01
C PHE A 305 -33.21 -1.26 -14.05
N LYS A 306 -32.42 -0.19 -14.13
CA LYS A 306 -32.63 1.02 -13.30
C LYS A 306 -34.00 1.66 -13.57
N ILE A 307 -34.37 1.83 -14.84
CA ILE A 307 -35.63 2.47 -15.23
C ILE A 307 -36.83 1.62 -14.82
N ILE A 308 -36.77 0.30 -15.09
CA ILE A 308 -37.83 -0.65 -14.75
C ILE A 308 -38.05 -0.66 -13.24
N THR A 309 -36.98 -0.84 -12.48
CA THR A 309 -37.06 -0.99 -11.02
C THR A 309 -37.51 0.28 -10.31
N GLU A 310 -37.29 1.47 -10.90
CA GLU A 310 -37.80 2.73 -10.34
C GLU A 310 -39.33 2.77 -10.24
N SER A 311 -40.03 1.99 -11.07
CA SER A 311 -41.50 1.90 -11.07
C SER A 311 -42.03 0.70 -10.26
N CYS A 312 -41.16 -0.05 -9.58
CA CYS A 312 -41.53 -1.24 -8.81
C CYS A 312 -41.20 -1.02 -7.32
N GLU A 313 -42.16 -1.27 -6.41
CA GLU A 313 -41.99 -1.03 -4.97
C GLU A 313 -41.60 -2.30 -4.17
N GLY A 314 -41.42 -3.43 -4.87
CA GLY A 314 -41.22 -4.74 -4.27
C GLY A 314 -39.83 -5.07 -3.76
N THR A 315 -39.71 -6.35 -3.42
CA THR A 315 -38.44 -6.98 -3.03
C THR A 315 -37.84 -7.70 -4.23
N ILE A 316 -36.57 -8.11 -4.12
CA ILE A 316 -35.94 -8.95 -5.14
C ILE A 316 -36.71 -10.25 -5.43
N ASP A 317 -37.53 -10.74 -4.49
CA ASP A 317 -38.33 -11.95 -4.67
C ASP A 317 -39.58 -11.73 -5.52
N SER A 318 -40.17 -10.53 -5.46
CA SER A 318 -41.40 -10.16 -6.17
C SER A 318 -41.12 -9.28 -7.40
N TRP A 319 -39.85 -8.93 -7.64
CA TRP A 319 -39.45 -8.01 -8.70
C TRP A 319 -39.94 -8.42 -10.08
N GLU A 320 -39.82 -9.71 -10.44
CA GLU A 320 -40.25 -10.18 -11.76
C GLU A 320 -41.76 -9.98 -11.94
N ASP A 321 -42.57 -10.49 -11.00
CA ASP A 321 -44.02 -10.39 -11.06
C ASP A 321 -44.51 -8.93 -11.10
N GLU A 322 -43.87 -8.04 -10.34
CA GLU A 322 -44.24 -6.62 -10.28
C GLU A 322 -43.79 -5.83 -11.52
N CYS A 323 -42.62 -6.15 -12.08
CA CYS A 323 -42.01 -5.36 -13.15
C CYS A 323 -42.34 -5.88 -14.57
N VAL A 324 -42.99 -7.04 -14.71
CA VAL A 324 -43.38 -7.61 -16.02
C VAL A 324 -44.22 -6.64 -16.87
N GLU A 325 -45.20 -5.96 -16.27
CA GLU A 325 -46.05 -5.03 -17.01
C GLU A 325 -45.30 -3.75 -17.42
N VAL A 326 -44.35 -3.29 -16.61
CA VAL A 326 -43.45 -2.16 -16.95
C VAL A 326 -42.58 -2.53 -18.16
N MET A 327 -41.98 -3.73 -18.15
CA MET A 327 -41.15 -4.23 -19.25
C MET A 327 -41.94 -4.36 -20.57
N LYS A 328 -43.19 -4.85 -20.50
CA LYS A 328 -44.09 -4.91 -21.67
C LYS A 328 -44.45 -3.52 -22.18
N GLY A 329 -44.76 -2.57 -21.29
CA GLY A 329 -45.08 -1.19 -21.63
C GLY A 329 -43.96 -0.47 -22.38
N MET A 330 -42.70 -0.76 -22.03
CA MET A 330 -41.51 -0.21 -22.69
C MET A 330 -41.20 -0.82 -24.07
N ARG A 331 -41.93 -1.86 -24.50
CA ARG A 331 -41.72 -2.56 -25.78
C ARG A 331 -40.27 -3.06 -25.98
N LEU A 332 -39.63 -3.52 -24.90
CA LEU A 332 -38.29 -4.11 -24.97
C LEU A 332 -38.30 -5.37 -25.83
N HIS A 333 -37.21 -5.62 -26.55
CA HIS A 333 -37.02 -6.88 -27.28
C HIS A 333 -36.96 -8.05 -26.28
N SER A 334 -37.53 -9.21 -26.65
CA SER A 334 -37.61 -10.38 -25.76
C SER A 334 -36.25 -10.81 -25.22
N SER A 335 -35.21 -10.80 -26.07
CA SER A 335 -33.85 -11.11 -25.63
C SER A 335 -33.32 -10.15 -24.56
N THR A 336 -33.67 -8.86 -24.61
CA THR A 336 -33.28 -7.87 -23.60
C THR A 336 -34.02 -8.13 -22.29
N GLN A 337 -35.32 -8.44 -22.35
CA GLN A 337 -36.11 -8.80 -21.18
C GLN A 337 -35.54 -10.06 -20.50
N ASP A 338 -35.32 -11.12 -21.28
CA ASP A 338 -34.75 -12.38 -20.78
C ASP A 338 -33.38 -12.17 -20.13
N ASN A 339 -32.54 -11.31 -20.72
CA ASN A 339 -31.24 -10.99 -20.15
C ASN A 339 -31.37 -10.28 -18.80
N ILE A 340 -32.27 -9.29 -18.67
CA ILE A 340 -32.50 -8.59 -17.40
C ILE A 340 -33.06 -9.56 -16.34
N ILE A 341 -34.04 -10.40 -16.71
CA ILE A 341 -34.63 -11.38 -15.78
C ILE A 341 -33.57 -12.38 -15.29
N ARG A 342 -32.67 -12.85 -16.18
CA ARG A 342 -31.53 -13.69 -15.79
C ARG A 342 -30.59 -12.96 -14.83
N SER A 343 -30.24 -11.70 -15.12
CA SER A 343 -29.40 -10.89 -14.23
C SER A 343 -30.04 -10.71 -12.84
N VAL A 344 -31.34 -10.46 -12.78
CA VAL A 344 -32.10 -10.34 -11.52
C VAL A 344 -32.14 -11.67 -10.77
N THR A 345 -32.30 -12.79 -11.48
CA THR A 345 -32.23 -14.13 -10.89
C THR A 345 -30.84 -14.40 -10.28
N LEU A 346 -29.77 -14.01 -10.98
CA LEU A 346 -28.40 -14.12 -10.44
C LEU A 346 -28.21 -13.22 -9.20
N LEU A 347 -28.71 -11.98 -9.24
CA LEU A 347 -28.73 -11.09 -8.08
C LEU A 347 -29.47 -11.69 -6.89
N LYS A 348 -30.64 -12.30 -7.11
CA LYS A 348 -31.41 -12.97 -6.05
C LYS A 348 -30.59 -14.08 -5.40
N ASN A 349 -29.85 -14.86 -6.19
CA ASN A 349 -29.03 -15.97 -5.71
C ASN A 349 -27.80 -15.53 -4.90
N THR A 350 -27.34 -14.29 -5.03
CA THR A 350 -26.30 -13.72 -4.16
C THR A 350 -26.73 -13.72 -2.68
N GLY A 351 -28.04 -13.63 -2.42
CA GLY A 351 -28.59 -13.64 -1.08
C GLY A 351 -28.27 -12.41 -0.24
N ILE A 352 -27.71 -11.33 -0.80
CA ILE A 352 -27.38 -10.11 -0.04
C ILE A 352 -28.50 -9.07 -0.01
N LEU A 353 -29.57 -9.31 -0.80
CA LEU A 353 -30.70 -8.39 -0.95
C LEU A 353 -31.89 -8.81 -0.10
N ASP A 354 -32.54 -7.81 0.52
CA ASP A 354 -33.79 -7.94 1.26
C ASP A 354 -33.75 -9.09 2.30
N VAL A 355 -32.66 -9.18 3.05
CA VAL A 355 -32.44 -10.20 4.08
C VAL A 355 -33.32 -9.89 5.29
N ARG A 356 -34.02 -10.90 5.82
CA ARG A 356 -34.82 -10.78 7.04
C ARG A 356 -34.11 -11.44 8.21
N ILE A 357 -34.17 -10.79 9.36
CA ILE A 357 -33.68 -11.31 10.63
C ILE A 357 -34.76 -11.21 11.69
N SER A 358 -34.70 -12.10 12.67
CA SER A 358 -35.58 -12.10 13.83
C SER A 358 -34.84 -11.48 15.02
N ASN A 359 -35.42 -10.45 15.61
CA ASN A 359 -35.01 -9.89 16.91
C ASN A 359 -36.13 -10.11 17.94
N GLU A 360 -35.91 -9.66 19.19
CA GLU A 360 -36.92 -9.78 20.26
C GLU A 360 -38.21 -9.00 19.96
N LYS A 361 -38.17 -8.03 19.03
CA LYS A 361 -39.30 -7.18 18.61
C LYS A 361 -40.01 -7.70 17.34
N GLY A 362 -39.58 -8.82 16.75
CA GLY A 362 -40.17 -9.42 15.56
C GLY A 362 -39.19 -9.60 14.38
N ASN A 363 -39.74 -9.80 13.18
CA ASN A 363 -38.94 -9.91 11.96
C ASN A 363 -38.75 -8.51 11.34
N SER A 364 -37.51 -8.15 11.06
CA SER A 364 -37.16 -6.91 10.34
C SER A 364 -36.21 -7.22 9.20
N TYR A 365 -36.19 -6.34 8.19
CA TYR A 365 -35.16 -6.39 7.16
C TYR A 365 -33.85 -5.83 7.73
N LEU A 366 -32.74 -6.50 7.40
CA LEU A 366 -31.42 -5.89 7.51
C LEU A 366 -31.30 -4.77 6.48
N ASP A 367 -30.54 -3.75 6.86
CA ASP A 367 -30.27 -2.58 6.05
C ASP A 367 -28.79 -2.19 6.19
N GLU A 368 -28.40 -1.18 5.42
CA GLU A 368 -27.06 -0.61 5.48
C GLU A 368 -26.79 0.09 6.82
N PRO A 369 -25.53 0.13 7.30
CA PRO A 369 -25.18 0.90 8.49
C PRO A 369 -25.21 2.41 8.19
N ASP A 370 -25.24 3.22 9.23
CA ASP A 370 -24.97 4.65 9.07
C ASP A 370 -23.47 4.86 8.81
N TYR A 371 -23.12 4.99 7.53
CA TYR A 371 -21.74 5.20 7.11
C TYR A 371 -21.18 6.56 7.57
N ASP A 372 -22.00 7.53 7.99
CA ASP A 372 -21.49 8.78 8.57
C ASP A 372 -20.82 8.54 9.94
N GLU A 373 -21.31 7.59 10.75
CA GLU A 373 -20.65 7.16 12.00
C GLU A 373 -19.24 6.61 11.70
N LEU A 374 -19.09 5.89 10.58
CA LEU A 374 -17.82 5.29 10.16
C LEU A 374 -16.80 6.30 9.58
N ILE A 375 -17.24 7.52 9.25
CA ILE A 375 -16.38 8.57 8.67
C ILE A 375 -16.05 9.65 9.70
N ASN A 376 -16.97 10.00 10.60
CA ASN A 376 -16.82 11.17 11.46
C ASN A 376 -16.37 10.86 12.90
N ASP A 377 -16.59 9.64 13.41
CA ASP A 377 -16.15 9.29 14.76
C ASP A 377 -14.61 9.19 14.80
N THR A 378 -14.01 9.61 15.93
CA THR A 378 -12.57 9.47 16.26
C THR A 378 -11.96 8.24 15.62
N PRO A 379 -10.88 8.39 14.83
CA PRO A 379 -10.71 7.73 13.53
C PRO A 379 -11.23 6.30 13.54
N ALA A 380 -12.47 6.12 13.10
CA ALA A 380 -13.13 4.83 13.05
C ALA A 380 -12.32 3.88 12.16
N LYS A 381 -11.93 2.73 12.72
CA LYS A 381 -11.20 1.67 12.02
C LYS A 381 -12.15 0.52 11.78
N SER A 382 -12.60 0.39 10.55
CA SER A 382 -13.64 -0.56 10.17
C SER A 382 -13.09 -1.68 9.32
N VAL A 383 -13.58 -2.90 9.52
CA VAL A 383 -13.26 -4.06 8.68
C VAL A 383 -14.56 -4.62 8.11
N VAL A 384 -14.63 -4.78 6.80
CA VAL A 384 -15.72 -5.49 6.12
C VAL A 384 -15.31 -6.96 6.01
N ASP A 385 -15.90 -7.82 6.85
CA ASP A 385 -15.67 -9.27 6.82
C ASP A 385 -16.52 -9.91 5.72
N LEU A 386 -15.91 -10.10 4.55
CA LEU A 386 -16.58 -10.61 3.36
C LEU A 386 -16.66 -12.14 3.31
N ARG A 387 -16.08 -12.87 4.28
CA ARG A 387 -16.08 -14.35 4.27
C ARG A 387 -17.46 -14.96 4.13
N TRP A 388 -18.48 -14.34 4.75
CA TRP A 388 -19.85 -14.82 4.74
C TRP A 388 -20.49 -14.76 3.36
N VAL A 389 -20.28 -13.65 2.65
CA VAL A 389 -20.77 -13.48 1.28
C VAL A 389 -19.86 -14.16 0.25
N LEU A 390 -18.59 -14.40 0.58
CA LEU A 390 -17.67 -15.20 -0.25
C LEU A 390 -18.16 -16.66 -0.41
N GLU A 391 -18.86 -17.21 0.58
CA GLU A 391 -19.51 -18.53 0.46
C GLU A 391 -20.52 -18.59 -0.70
N LYS A 392 -21.03 -17.44 -1.15
CA LYS A 392 -21.90 -17.30 -2.33
C LYS A 392 -21.15 -17.05 -3.63
N GLY A 393 -19.83 -16.96 -3.58
CA GLY A 393 -18.93 -16.73 -4.72
C GLY A 393 -18.21 -15.38 -4.66
N VAL A 394 -17.04 -15.33 -5.30
CA VAL A 394 -16.18 -14.14 -5.37
C VAL A 394 -16.94 -12.92 -5.90
N SER A 395 -17.72 -13.08 -6.98
CA SER A 395 -18.52 -11.98 -7.56
C SER A 395 -19.51 -11.37 -6.56
N THR A 396 -20.04 -12.16 -5.63
CA THR A 396 -20.94 -11.66 -4.58
C THR A 396 -20.18 -10.85 -3.54
N ALA A 397 -18.99 -11.31 -3.13
CA ALA A 397 -18.13 -10.61 -2.20
C ALA A 397 -17.62 -9.29 -2.78
N THR A 398 -17.16 -9.27 -4.04
CA THR A 398 -16.64 -8.06 -4.70
C THR A 398 -17.75 -7.05 -4.95
N MET A 399 -18.92 -7.49 -5.43
CA MET A 399 -20.09 -6.62 -5.59
C MET A 399 -20.49 -6.00 -4.24
N THR A 400 -20.52 -6.77 -3.16
CA THR A 400 -20.81 -6.28 -1.81
C THR A 400 -19.80 -5.22 -1.36
N ALA A 401 -18.50 -5.48 -1.56
CA ALA A 401 -17.44 -4.54 -1.25
C ALA A 401 -17.58 -3.23 -2.03
N PHE A 402 -17.91 -3.33 -3.33
CA PHE A 402 -18.11 -2.16 -4.18
C PHE A 402 -19.34 -1.35 -3.82
N ILE A 403 -20.46 -1.99 -3.42
CA ILE A 403 -21.62 -1.24 -2.88
C ILE A 403 -21.18 -0.41 -1.67
N ILE A 404 -20.49 -1.02 -0.71
CA ILE A 404 -20.01 -0.33 0.51
C ILE A 404 -19.01 0.78 0.16
N ALA A 405 -18.05 0.50 -0.72
CA ALA A 405 -17.05 1.48 -1.16
C ALA A 405 -17.70 2.70 -1.85
N GLU A 406 -18.69 2.46 -2.70
CA GLU A 406 -19.44 3.49 -3.41
C GLU A 406 -20.27 4.35 -2.45
N ARG A 407 -20.90 3.76 -1.42
CA ARG A 407 -21.63 4.51 -0.38
C ARG A 407 -20.72 5.45 0.39
N ILE A 408 -19.55 4.94 0.81
CA ILE A 408 -18.53 5.75 1.49
C ILE A 408 -18.05 6.88 0.56
N PHE A 409 -17.78 6.56 -0.71
CA PHE A 409 -17.40 7.55 -1.71
C PHE A 409 -18.46 8.66 -1.87
N GLU A 410 -19.73 8.29 -2.04
CA GLU A 410 -20.84 9.23 -2.23
C GLU A 410 -20.99 10.21 -1.06
N LEU A 411 -20.83 9.71 0.18
CA LEU A 411 -20.89 10.56 1.37
C LEU A 411 -19.73 11.56 1.43
N ILE A 412 -18.52 11.09 1.14
CA ILE A 412 -17.34 11.96 1.11
C ILE A 412 -17.45 12.99 -0.03
N ASP A 413 -17.89 12.58 -1.22
CA ASP A 413 -18.11 13.50 -2.36
C ASP A 413 -19.20 14.53 -2.06
N LYS A 414 -20.28 14.14 -1.36
CA LYS A 414 -21.31 15.07 -0.88
C LYS A 414 -20.74 16.08 0.12
N LYS A 415 -19.93 15.64 1.08
CA LYS A 415 -19.24 16.55 2.03
C LYS A 415 -18.33 17.52 1.30
N TYR A 416 -17.53 17.03 0.36
CA TYR A 416 -16.65 17.87 -0.47
C TYR A 416 -17.44 18.92 -1.26
N LYS A 417 -18.53 18.53 -1.94
CA LYS A 417 -19.39 19.46 -2.69
C LYS A 417 -20.02 20.54 -1.82
N ASN A 418 -20.38 20.20 -0.58
CA ASN A 418 -21.04 21.14 0.33
C ASN A 418 -20.05 22.07 1.04
N GLN A 419 -18.87 21.59 1.39
CA GLN A 419 -17.91 22.29 2.25
C GLN A 419 -16.67 22.81 1.51
N GLY A 420 -16.40 22.31 0.30
CA GLY A 420 -15.20 22.61 -0.47
C GLY A 420 -13.91 22.06 0.12
N LYS A 421 -14.00 21.15 1.10
CA LYS A 421 -12.85 20.59 1.83
C LYS A 421 -12.76 19.09 1.64
N GLU A 422 -11.54 18.60 1.52
CA GLU A 422 -11.24 17.18 1.50
C GLU A 422 -11.56 16.53 2.85
N THR A 423 -11.98 15.26 2.80
CA THR A 423 -12.18 14.41 3.97
C THR A 423 -11.19 13.26 3.89
N PRO A 424 -10.07 13.30 4.64
CA PRO A 424 -9.08 12.23 4.64
C PRO A 424 -9.71 10.90 5.02
N PHE A 425 -9.64 9.92 4.14
CA PHE A 425 -10.20 8.59 4.34
C PHE A 425 -9.35 7.55 3.62
N LEU A 426 -9.19 6.36 4.19
CA LEU A 426 -8.39 5.28 3.62
C LEU A 426 -9.21 4.02 3.34
N MET A 427 -9.20 3.55 2.10
CA MET A 427 -9.74 2.23 1.75
C MET A 427 -8.59 1.25 1.55
N ILE A 428 -8.63 0.10 2.22
CA ILE A 428 -7.62 -0.96 2.09
C ILE A 428 -8.28 -2.19 1.47
N PHE A 429 -7.79 -2.64 0.33
CA PHE A 429 -8.21 -3.86 -0.35
C PHE A 429 -7.08 -4.89 -0.25
N ASP A 430 -7.22 -5.89 0.61
CA ASP A 430 -6.31 -7.03 0.63
C ASP A 430 -6.77 -8.08 -0.38
N GLU A 431 -5.85 -8.77 -1.04
CA GLU A 431 -6.12 -9.56 -2.25
C GLU A 431 -6.81 -8.78 -3.37
N ALA A 432 -6.28 -7.60 -3.69
CA ALA A 432 -6.81 -6.67 -4.68
C ALA A 432 -7.09 -7.28 -6.07
N HIS A 433 -6.43 -8.38 -6.45
CA HIS A 433 -6.68 -9.07 -7.73
C HIS A 433 -8.06 -9.74 -7.80
N GLU A 434 -8.66 -10.09 -6.65
CA GLU A 434 -10.04 -10.61 -6.59
C GLU A 434 -11.05 -9.51 -6.92
N TYR A 435 -10.82 -8.28 -6.45
CA TYR A 435 -11.70 -7.13 -6.70
C TYR A 435 -11.50 -6.52 -8.07
N PHE A 436 -10.25 -6.33 -8.48
CA PHE A 436 -9.89 -5.62 -9.69
C PHE A 436 -9.14 -6.53 -10.68
N PRO A 437 -9.78 -7.62 -11.16
CA PRO A 437 -9.11 -8.55 -12.05
C PRO A 437 -8.80 -7.93 -13.41
N GLN A 438 -7.76 -8.44 -14.06
CA GLN A 438 -7.44 -8.11 -15.44
C GLN A 438 -8.38 -8.85 -16.40
N SER A 439 -9.37 -8.14 -16.95
CA SER A 439 -10.27 -8.69 -17.98
C SER A 439 -9.67 -8.59 -19.39
N LYS A 440 -10.12 -9.49 -20.29
CA LYS A 440 -9.73 -9.47 -21.71
C LYS A 440 -10.32 -8.25 -22.44
N ARG A 441 -9.70 -7.82 -23.55
CA ARG A 441 -10.17 -6.68 -24.35
C ARG A 441 -11.53 -7.00 -24.99
N GLY A 442 -12.47 -6.05 -24.93
CA GLY A 442 -13.81 -6.15 -25.54
C GLY A 442 -14.91 -6.66 -24.62
N ASP A 443 -14.64 -6.75 -23.32
CA ASP A 443 -15.58 -7.21 -22.29
C ASP A 443 -16.32 -6.02 -21.66
N ASP A 444 -17.67 -6.02 -21.67
CA ASP A 444 -18.49 -4.98 -21.02
C ASP A 444 -18.14 -4.86 -19.52
N GLU A 445 -17.79 -5.99 -18.89
CA GLU A 445 -17.37 -6.05 -17.48
C GLU A 445 -16.10 -5.22 -17.23
N LYS A 446 -15.20 -5.16 -18.21
CA LYS A 446 -13.96 -4.39 -18.12
C LYS A 446 -14.24 -2.89 -18.05
N GLU A 447 -15.14 -2.39 -18.89
CA GLU A 447 -15.46 -0.96 -18.93
C GLU A 447 -16.12 -0.50 -17.62
N ALA A 448 -17.06 -1.29 -17.09
CA ALA A 448 -17.69 -1.00 -15.80
C ALA A 448 -16.68 -0.94 -14.65
N LEU A 449 -15.77 -1.93 -14.58
CA LEU A 449 -14.71 -1.97 -13.58
C LEU A 449 -13.73 -0.78 -13.72
N GLU A 450 -13.30 -0.44 -14.93
CA GLU A 450 -12.41 0.70 -15.16
C GLU A 450 -13.09 2.04 -14.81
N ARG A 451 -14.39 2.18 -15.04
CA ARG A 451 -15.16 3.36 -14.58
C ARG A 451 -15.16 3.45 -13.06
N LEU A 452 -15.37 2.33 -12.36
CA LEU A 452 -15.31 2.26 -10.91
C LEU A 452 -13.92 2.63 -10.38
N ILE A 453 -12.86 2.07 -10.97
CA ILE A 453 -11.46 2.39 -10.62
C ILE A 453 -11.18 3.89 -10.79
N ASN A 454 -11.57 4.47 -11.92
CA ASN A 454 -11.38 5.91 -12.16
C ASN A 454 -12.15 6.76 -11.14
N LYS A 455 -13.36 6.35 -10.76
CA LYS A 455 -14.13 7.05 -9.72
C LYS A 455 -13.44 6.95 -8.36
N ILE A 456 -13.13 5.75 -7.88
CA ILE A 456 -12.54 5.54 -6.55
C ILE A 456 -11.14 6.17 -6.45
N MET A 457 -10.28 5.99 -7.47
CA MET A 457 -8.90 6.45 -7.40
C MET A 457 -8.75 7.90 -7.90
N ARG A 458 -9.07 8.19 -9.16
CA ARG A 458 -8.85 9.55 -9.70
C ARG A 458 -9.74 10.59 -9.03
N LEU A 459 -11.04 10.30 -8.94
CA LEU A 459 -11.97 11.24 -8.32
C LEU A 459 -11.73 11.27 -6.80
N GLY A 460 -11.54 10.09 -6.18
CA GLY A 460 -11.28 9.96 -4.74
C GLY A 460 -10.05 10.73 -4.26
N ARG A 461 -8.95 10.74 -5.02
CA ARG A 461 -7.76 11.56 -4.72
C ARG A 461 -8.11 13.03 -4.46
N VAL A 462 -8.97 13.61 -5.31
CA VAL A 462 -9.40 15.02 -5.20
C VAL A 462 -10.31 15.25 -3.98
N ARG A 463 -10.94 14.20 -3.45
CA ARG A 463 -11.84 14.26 -2.28
C ARG A 463 -11.13 13.93 -0.96
N GLY A 464 -9.87 13.52 -1.01
CA GLY A 464 -9.12 13.08 0.17
C GLY A 464 -9.13 11.57 0.41
N ILE A 465 -9.69 10.78 -0.50
CA ILE A 465 -9.73 9.31 -0.40
C ILE A 465 -8.43 8.72 -0.93
N GLY A 466 -7.68 8.07 -0.04
CA GLY A 466 -6.57 7.20 -0.40
C GLY A 466 -6.98 5.74 -0.53
N THR A 467 -6.26 4.99 -1.35
CA THR A 467 -6.45 3.53 -1.41
C THR A 467 -5.13 2.81 -1.21
N ILE A 468 -5.16 1.69 -0.49
CA ILE A 468 -4.07 0.72 -0.45
C ILE A 468 -4.58 -0.57 -1.07
N LEU A 469 -3.95 -1.01 -2.14
CA LEU A 469 -4.29 -2.24 -2.84
C LEU A 469 -3.15 -3.22 -2.62
N ALA A 470 -3.42 -4.36 -1.99
CA ALA A 470 -2.41 -5.35 -1.69
C ALA A 470 -2.69 -6.65 -2.43
N THR A 471 -1.70 -7.22 -3.12
CA THR A 471 -1.88 -8.46 -3.88
C THR A 471 -0.60 -9.28 -3.91
N HIS A 472 -0.75 -10.60 -4.03
CA HIS A 472 0.36 -11.50 -4.34
C HIS A 472 0.47 -11.82 -5.84
N ARG A 473 -0.53 -11.40 -6.65
CA ARG A 473 -0.63 -11.64 -8.10
C ARG A 473 -0.84 -10.32 -8.85
N PRO A 474 0.18 -9.47 -8.99
CA PRO A 474 0.03 -8.21 -9.73
C PRO A 474 -0.19 -8.43 -11.23
N THR A 475 0.14 -9.60 -11.78
CA THR A 475 -0.12 -9.99 -13.18
C THR A 475 -1.62 -10.13 -13.47
N ASP A 476 -2.39 -10.53 -12.46
CA ASP A 476 -3.84 -10.74 -12.55
C ASP A 476 -4.63 -9.46 -12.17
N LEU A 477 -3.93 -8.38 -11.81
CA LEU A 477 -4.51 -7.10 -11.39
C LEU A 477 -4.70 -6.17 -12.59
N ASN A 478 -5.78 -5.39 -12.58
CA ASN A 478 -6.08 -4.42 -13.62
C ASN A 478 -4.95 -3.40 -13.82
N ASP A 479 -4.49 -3.22 -15.07
CA ASP A 479 -3.37 -2.33 -15.42
C ASP A 479 -3.60 -0.86 -15.01
N LEU A 480 -4.86 -0.41 -14.92
CA LEU A 480 -5.20 0.93 -14.47
C LEU A 480 -4.83 1.13 -12.99
N ILE A 481 -4.97 0.11 -12.14
CA ILE A 481 -4.52 0.17 -10.73
C ILE A 481 -3.01 0.39 -10.68
N LEU A 482 -2.25 -0.39 -11.45
CA LEU A 482 -0.79 -0.31 -11.50
C LEU A 482 -0.30 1.06 -11.97
N THR A 483 -1.07 1.70 -12.84
CA THR A 483 -0.79 3.04 -13.38
C THR A 483 -1.17 4.16 -12.41
N LEU A 484 -2.29 4.00 -11.68
CA LEU A 484 -2.83 5.01 -10.78
C LEU A 484 -2.20 5.00 -9.39
N ALA A 485 -1.62 3.87 -8.97
CA ALA A 485 -0.87 3.78 -7.72
C ALA A 485 0.51 4.41 -7.86
N ASN A 486 0.66 5.64 -7.36
CA ASN A 486 1.93 6.36 -7.43
C ASN A 486 3.01 5.77 -6.53
N THR A 487 2.60 5.18 -5.41
CA THR A 487 3.52 4.55 -4.47
C THR A 487 3.42 3.03 -4.60
N LYS A 488 4.57 2.38 -4.76
CA LYS A 488 4.69 0.92 -4.84
C LYS A 488 5.56 0.43 -3.69
N ILE A 489 5.06 -0.56 -2.96
CA ILE A 489 5.78 -1.25 -1.89
C ILE A 489 5.92 -2.70 -2.32
N ALA A 490 7.16 -3.13 -2.59
CA ALA A 490 7.49 -4.51 -2.87
C ALA A 490 8.08 -5.16 -1.63
N LEU A 491 7.42 -6.22 -1.14
CA LEU A 491 8.01 -7.17 -0.21
C LEU A 491 8.59 -8.35 -1.01
N ARG A 492 9.02 -9.42 -0.34
CA ARG A 492 9.40 -10.66 -1.02
C ARG A 492 8.34 -11.07 -2.05
N ALA A 493 8.72 -11.14 -3.32
CA ALA A 493 7.86 -11.46 -4.44
C ALA A 493 8.64 -12.19 -5.55
N ASP A 494 7.92 -12.86 -6.44
CA ASP A 494 8.49 -13.52 -7.61
C ASP A 494 8.94 -12.50 -8.65
N GLU A 495 9.85 -12.89 -9.54
CA GLU A 495 10.45 -11.97 -10.53
C GLU A 495 9.41 -11.35 -11.46
N ASP A 496 8.52 -12.16 -12.06
CA ASP A 496 7.41 -11.69 -12.90
C ASP A 496 6.51 -10.66 -12.18
N ALA A 497 6.31 -10.85 -10.88
CA ALA A 497 5.49 -9.95 -10.07
C ALA A 497 6.19 -8.60 -9.86
N LEU A 498 7.51 -8.60 -9.71
CA LEU A 498 8.34 -7.41 -9.59
C LEU A 498 8.46 -6.69 -10.93
N GLU A 499 8.67 -7.40 -12.03
CA GLU A 499 8.71 -6.85 -13.39
C GLU A 499 7.38 -6.13 -13.70
N LYS A 500 6.24 -6.74 -13.36
CA LYS A 500 4.91 -6.15 -13.59
C LYS A 500 4.72 -4.79 -12.91
N ILE A 501 5.42 -4.54 -11.80
CA ILE A 501 5.40 -3.25 -11.10
C ILE A 501 6.64 -2.39 -11.38
N GLY A 502 7.57 -2.87 -12.20
CA GLY A 502 8.82 -2.21 -12.58
C GLY A 502 9.84 -2.17 -11.46
N MET A 503 9.97 -3.24 -10.66
CA MET A 503 10.92 -3.37 -9.54
C MET A 503 11.77 -4.66 -9.63
N ASP A 504 11.98 -5.16 -10.86
CA ASP A 504 12.73 -6.39 -11.16
C ASP A 504 14.19 -6.33 -10.71
N GLU A 505 14.80 -5.15 -10.66
CA GLU A 505 16.16 -4.96 -10.17
C GLU A 505 16.33 -5.38 -8.69
N TYR A 506 15.23 -5.46 -7.94
CA TYR A 506 15.22 -5.89 -6.53
C TYR A 506 14.93 -7.38 -6.34
N ALA A 507 14.71 -8.17 -7.40
CA ALA A 507 14.34 -9.58 -7.30
C ALA A 507 15.32 -10.39 -6.45
N ASN A 508 16.62 -10.30 -6.74
CA ASN A 508 17.67 -11.02 -6.02
C ASN A 508 17.67 -10.71 -4.52
N VAL A 509 17.50 -9.43 -4.15
CA VAL A 509 17.52 -8.99 -2.75
C VAL A 509 16.24 -9.41 -2.04
N LEU A 510 15.07 -9.16 -2.64
CA LEU A 510 13.78 -9.41 -2.01
C LEU A 510 13.48 -10.90 -1.84
N GLN A 511 13.85 -11.75 -2.81
CA GLN A 511 13.65 -13.20 -2.73
C GLN A 511 14.47 -13.84 -1.60
N ALA A 512 15.69 -13.36 -1.37
CA ALA A 512 16.56 -13.83 -0.29
C ALA A 512 16.22 -13.23 1.09
N SER A 513 15.40 -12.18 1.13
CA SER A 513 15.15 -11.41 2.34
C SER A 513 14.09 -12.04 3.27
N PRO A 514 14.19 -11.82 4.60
CA PRO A 514 13.19 -12.28 5.55
C PRO A 514 11.87 -11.50 5.42
N ALA A 515 10.79 -12.07 5.97
CA ALA A 515 9.48 -11.42 5.99
C ALA A 515 9.51 -10.02 6.63
N GLY A 516 8.76 -9.10 6.02
CA GLY A 516 8.69 -7.69 6.40
C GLY A 516 9.82 -6.83 5.82
N TYR A 517 10.84 -7.40 5.19
CA TYR A 517 11.79 -6.63 4.40
C TYR A 517 11.14 -6.18 3.09
N GLY A 518 11.32 -4.92 2.72
CA GLY A 518 10.69 -4.37 1.53
C GLY A 518 11.41 -3.16 0.95
N VAL A 519 11.01 -2.83 -0.27
CA VAL A 519 11.41 -1.62 -0.98
C VAL A 519 10.17 -0.78 -1.23
N ILE A 520 10.24 0.52 -0.94
CA ILE A 520 9.22 1.49 -1.29
C ILE A 520 9.75 2.42 -2.38
N ARG A 521 8.97 2.55 -3.45
CA ARG A 521 9.16 3.51 -4.54
C ARG A 521 8.02 4.52 -4.51
N THR A 522 8.35 5.80 -4.44
CA THR A 522 7.34 6.88 -4.44
C THR A 522 7.95 8.18 -4.93
N PHE A 523 7.14 8.98 -5.62
CA PHE A 523 7.52 10.32 -6.08
C PHE A 523 7.56 11.36 -4.95
N SER A 524 7.04 11.02 -3.77
CA SER A 524 7.03 11.92 -2.60
C SER A 524 8.34 11.90 -1.81
N LEU A 525 9.20 10.90 -2.03
CA LEU A 525 10.53 10.85 -1.42
C LEU A 525 11.57 11.48 -2.34
N LYS A 526 12.69 11.93 -1.77
CA LYS A 526 13.79 12.57 -2.52
C LYS A 526 14.78 11.57 -3.12
N VAL A 527 14.59 10.29 -2.82
CA VAL A 527 15.32 9.17 -3.41
C VAL A 527 14.37 8.31 -4.24
N HIS A 528 14.92 7.62 -5.24
CA HIS A 528 14.15 6.77 -6.14
C HIS A 528 13.49 5.60 -5.40
N ASP A 529 14.26 4.93 -4.53
CA ASP A 529 13.84 3.76 -3.78
C ASP A 529 14.40 3.80 -2.36
N LEU A 530 13.62 3.29 -1.41
CA LEU A 530 14.02 3.16 -0.03
C LEU A 530 13.80 1.72 0.45
N ILE A 531 14.85 1.14 1.03
CA ILE A 531 14.78 -0.17 1.65
C ILE A 531 14.37 0.00 3.12
N PHE A 532 13.39 -0.78 3.56
CA PHE A 532 12.89 -0.73 4.91
C PHE A 532 12.51 -2.10 5.45
N ARG A 533 12.32 -2.17 6.77
CA ARG A 533 11.70 -3.31 7.44
C ARG A 533 10.42 -2.87 8.10
N ALA A 534 9.32 -3.53 7.73
CA ALA A 534 8.01 -3.30 8.29
C ALA A 534 7.99 -3.59 9.81
N LEU A 535 7.26 -2.77 10.55
CA LEU A 535 6.95 -3.07 11.95
C LEU A 535 6.15 -4.36 12.05
N LYS A 536 6.14 -4.98 13.24
CA LYS A 536 5.28 -6.13 13.54
C LYS A 536 4.01 -5.63 14.25
N PHE A 537 2.85 -6.13 13.81
CA PHE A 537 1.56 -5.77 14.39
C PHE A 537 1.43 -6.20 15.87
#